data_AF-A0A850NT57-F1
#
_entry.id   AF-A0A850NT57-F1
#
_cell.length_a   1.000
_cell.length_b   1.000
_cell.length_c   1.000
_cell.angle_alpha   90.00
_cell.angle_beta   90.00
_cell.angle_gamma   90.00
#
_symmetry.space_group_name_H-M   'P 1'
#
loop_
_entity.id
_entity.type
_entity.pdbx_description
1 polymer ?
#
loop_
_entity_poly.entity_id
_entity_poly.type
_entity_poly.pdbx_seq_one_letter_code
_entity_poly.pdbx_strand_id
1 'polypeptide(L)'
;MGQAAAAYYARHDPFADFVTAPELTQVFGELLGAWAVAVWRTMDTPRLRLVEAGPGRGTLIADALRLIGRVAPDAATAIDLHLIETSPRLRDLQRAAIAAVRPGLAPVWHECLDTVPPGPMVLLANEFLDALAVRQWVRRDGGWQERCVASGRVVETACEPDG
;
A
#
# COMPACT_ATOMS: atom_id res chain seq x y z
N MET A 1 6.66 4.11 -18.13
CA MET A 1 6.55 2.90 -17.29
C MET A 1 5.34 2.94 -16.35
N GLY A 2 5.02 4.07 -15.68
CA GLY A 2 3.78 4.21 -14.88
C GLY A 2 2.48 3.91 -15.66
N GLN A 3 2.43 4.23 -16.96
CA GLN A 3 1.30 3.86 -17.82
C GLN A 3 1.14 2.34 -18.02
N ALA A 4 2.22 1.55 -17.94
CA ALA A 4 2.16 0.09 -18.14
C ALA A 4 1.66 -0.63 -16.88
N ALA A 5 2.14 -0.22 -15.69
CA ALA A 5 1.60 -0.69 -14.42
C ALA A 5 0.12 -0.30 -14.28
N ALA A 6 -0.22 0.97 -14.53
CA ALA A 6 -1.62 1.43 -14.54
C ALA A 6 -2.49 0.65 -15.55
N ALA A 7 -1.98 0.34 -16.75
CA ALA A 7 -2.72 -0.44 -17.75
C ALA A 7 -2.91 -1.92 -17.36
N TYR A 8 -1.92 -2.54 -16.71
CA TYR A 8 -2.04 -3.92 -16.22
C TYR A 8 -3.07 -4.01 -15.08
N TYR A 9 -2.97 -3.14 -14.07
CA TYR A 9 -3.92 -3.08 -12.95
C TYR A 9 -5.34 -2.65 -13.36
N ALA A 10 -5.49 -1.93 -14.48
CA ALA A 10 -6.79 -1.51 -14.99
C ALA A 10 -7.50 -2.57 -15.87
N ARG A 11 -6.78 -3.51 -16.50
CA ARG A 11 -7.34 -4.41 -17.52
C ARG A 11 -7.36 -5.89 -17.13
N HIS A 12 -6.54 -6.33 -16.18
CA HIS A 12 -6.52 -7.70 -15.69
C HIS A 12 -6.90 -7.76 -14.20
N ASP A 13 -7.46 -8.87 -13.74
CA ASP A 13 -7.56 -9.14 -12.31
C ASP A 13 -6.17 -9.54 -11.80
N PRO A 14 -5.43 -8.66 -11.11
CA PRO A 14 -4.06 -8.94 -10.68
C PRO A 14 -4.01 -10.08 -9.65
N PHE A 15 -5.15 -10.41 -9.04
CA PHE A 15 -5.28 -11.43 -8.00
C PHE A 15 -5.62 -12.82 -8.56
N ALA A 16 -5.78 -12.96 -9.88
CA ALA A 16 -5.88 -14.28 -10.52
C ALA A 16 -4.52 -14.97 -10.64
N ASP A 17 -3.41 -14.21 -10.60
CA ASP A 17 -2.06 -14.70 -10.86
C ASP A 17 -1.14 -14.71 -9.62
N PHE A 18 -1.54 -14.11 -8.48
CA PHE A 18 -0.68 -13.95 -7.30
C PHE A 18 -1.40 -14.29 -5.98
N VAL A 19 -0.74 -15.09 -5.14
CA VAL A 19 -1.07 -15.28 -3.72
C VAL A 19 -0.10 -14.42 -2.92
N THR A 20 -0.59 -13.35 -2.28
CA THR A 20 0.23 -12.47 -1.43
C THR A 20 0.25 -12.96 0.02
N ALA A 21 1.20 -12.52 0.85
CA ALA A 21 1.35 -13.01 2.24
C ALA A 21 0.07 -12.89 3.12
N PRO A 22 -0.75 -11.81 3.00
CA PRO A 22 -2.04 -11.73 3.70
C PRO A 22 -3.08 -12.76 3.22
N GLU A 23 -3.00 -13.20 1.96
CA GLU A 23 -3.90 -14.20 1.39
C GLU A 23 -3.48 -15.64 1.77
N LEU A 24 -2.25 -15.83 2.28
CA LEU A 24 -1.78 -17.12 2.81
C LEU A 24 -2.32 -17.42 4.20
N THR A 25 -2.27 -16.44 5.12
CA THR A 25 -2.78 -16.62 6.48
C THR A 25 -3.27 -15.32 7.11
N GLN A 26 -4.43 -15.42 7.76
CA GLN A 26 -5.02 -14.39 8.62
C GLN A 26 -4.06 -13.87 9.71
N VAL A 27 -3.15 -14.73 10.19
CA VAL A 27 -2.21 -14.43 11.27
C VAL A 27 -1.30 -13.25 10.92
N PHE A 28 -0.94 -13.09 9.64
CA PHE A 28 -0.08 -12.01 9.20
C PHE A 28 -0.69 -10.62 9.48
N GLY A 29 -1.95 -10.42 9.06
CA GLY A 29 -2.67 -9.18 9.31
C GLY A 29 -2.93 -8.94 10.80
N GLU A 30 -3.22 -9.99 11.57
CA GLU A 30 -3.35 -9.88 13.02
C GLU A 30 -2.05 -9.39 13.68
N LEU A 31 -0.89 -9.97 13.34
CA LEU A 31 0.39 -9.57 13.91
C LEU A 31 0.73 -8.11 13.59
N LEU A 32 0.47 -7.66 12.37
CA LEU A 32 0.65 -6.25 12.00
C LEU A 32 -0.32 -5.32 12.72
N GLY A 33 -1.56 -5.76 12.97
CA GLY A 33 -2.51 -5.02 13.81
C GLY A 33 -2.03 -4.88 15.25
N ALA A 34 -1.50 -5.95 15.85
CA ALA A 34 -0.91 -5.90 17.20
C ALA A 34 0.31 -4.96 17.26
N TRP A 35 1.17 -5.05 16.24
CA TRP A 35 2.33 -4.18 16.10
C TRP A 35 1.92 -2.71 15.97
N ALA A 36 0.93 -2.38 15.14
CA ALA A 36 0.43 -1.02 14.98
C ALA A 36 -0.06 -0.42 16.31
N VAL A 37 -0.77 -1.20 17.11
CA VAL A 37 -1.21 -0.78 18.46
C VAL A 37 -0.02 -0.58 19.39
N ALA A 38 0.96 -1.48 19.38
CA ALA A 38 2.15 -1.37 20.21
C ALA A 38 2.95 -0.09 19.89
N VAL A 39 3.16 0.20 18.60
CA VAL A 39 3.84 1.42 18.18
C VAL A 39 3.02 2.66 18.53
N TRP A 40 1.71 2.66 18.27
CA TRP A 40 0.83 3.78 18.63
C TRP A 40 0.91 4.14 20.11
N ARG A 41 0.96 3.14 21.00
CA ARG A 41 1.10 3.37 22.45
C ARG A 41 2.42 4.01 22.88
N THR A 42 3.43 3.99 22.01
CA THR A 42 4.68 4.73 22.24
C THR A 42 4.66 6.14 21.66
N MET A 43 3.63 6.49 20.89
CA MET A 43 3.46 7.82 20.32
C MET A 43 2.68 8.73 21.28
N ASP A 44 3.05 10.00 21.35
CA ASP A 44 2.30 11.02 22.08
C ASP A 44 1.15 11.58 21.23
N THR A 45 0.17 10.72 20.91
CA THR A 45 -1.02 11.10 20.12
C THR A 45 -2.27 10.34 20.54
N PRO A 46 -3.42 11.02 20.67
CA PRO A 46 -4.69 10.37 21.03
C PRO A 46 -5.32 9.62 19.85
N ARG A 47 -4.84 9.80 18.62
CA ARG A 47 -5.38 9.16 17.40
C ARG A 47 -4.38 8.16 16.84
N LEU A 48 -4.87 6.97 16.50
CA LEU A 48 -4.12 5.98 15.75
C LEU A 48 -4.35 6.22 14.26
N ARG A 49 -3.49 7.04 13.64
CA ARG A 49 -3.47 7.17 12.18
C ARG A 49 -2.86 5.92 11.57
N LEU A 50 -3.72 5.00 11.14
CA LEU A 50 -3.33 3.76 10.48
C LEU A 50 -3.41 3.99 8.97
N VAL A 51 -2.30 3.84 8.28
CA VAL A 51 -2.19 4.09 6.84
C VAL A 51 -1.77 2.80 6.16
N GLU A 52 -2.41 2.44 5.05
CA GLU A 52 -1.95 1.33 4.20
C GLU A 52 -1.76 1.80 2.75
N ALA A 53 -0.59 1.51 2.18
CA ALA A 53 -0.26 1.77 0.79
C ALA A 53 -0.47 0.51 -0.06
N GLY A 54 -1.32 0.61 -1.09
CA GLY A 54 -1.66 -0.50 -1.96
C GLY A 54 -2.37 -1.65 -1.21
N PRO A 55 -3.57 -1.45 -0.66
CA PRO A 55 -4.23 -2.44 0.20
C PRO A 55 -4.72 -3.69 -0.54
N GLY A 56 -4.64 -3.68 -1.87
CA GLY A 56 -5.22 -4.71 -2.73
C GLY A 56 -6.71 -4.90 -2.46
N ARG A 57 -7.11 -6.10 -2.01
CA ARG A 57 -8.50 -6.43 -1.68
C ARG A 57 -8.95 -5.94 -0.29
N GLY A 58 -8.02 -5.41 0.51
CA GLY A 58 -8.28 -4.99 1.90
C GLY A 58 -8.19 -6.13 2.92
N THR A 59 -7.66 -7.29 2.55
CA THR A 59 -7.53 -8.46 3.44
C THR A 59 -6.64 -8.15 4.65
N LEU A 60 -5.46 -7.56 4.41
CA LEU A 60 -4.53 -7.17 5.47
C LEU A 60 -5.19 -6.20 6.46
N ILE A 61 -5.76 -5.10 5.98
CA ILE A 61 -6.37 -4.11 6.86
C ILE A 61 -7.56 -4.69 7.62
N ALA A 62 -8.37 -5.54 6.99
CA ALA A 62 -9.52 -6.16 7.64
C ALA A 62 -9.07 -7.05 8.81
N ASP A 63 -8.00 -7.83 8.65
CA ASP A 63 -7.47 -8.67 9.71
C ASP A 63 -6.85 -7.87 10.85
N ALA A 64 -6.09 -6.82 10.53
CA ALA A 64 -5.56 -5.91 11.53
C ALA A 64 -6.70 -5.27 12.34
N LEU A 65 -7.72 -4.73 11.66
CA LEU A 65 -8.88 -4.08 12.28
C LEU A 65 -9.70 -5.04 13.15
N ARG A 66 -9.87 -6.29 12.72
CA ARG A 66 -10.58 -7.33 13.47
C ARG A 66 -9.85 -7.67 14.75
N LEU A 67 -8.52 -7.84 14.71
CA LEU A 67 -7.74 -8.06 15.93
C LEU A 67 -7.84 -6.85 16.87
N ILE A 68 -7.59 -5.64 16.35
CA ILE A 68 -7.60 -4.41 17.15
C ILE A 68 -8.94 -4.25 17.86
N GLY A 69 -10.06 -4.45 17.17
CA GLY A 69 -11.40 -4.40 17.76
C GLY A 69 -11.61 -5.40 18.90
N ARG A 70 -10.95 -6.56 18.86
CA ARG A 70 -11.07 -7.62 19.88
C ARG A 70 -10.17 -7.39 21.09
N VAL A 71 -8.93 -6.94 20.88
CA VAL A 71 -7.89 -6.97 21.93
C VAL A 71 -7.42 -5.59 22.40
N ALA A 72 -7.76 -4.52 21.68
CA ALA A 72 -7.38 -3.15 22.02
C ALA A 72 -8.54 -2.16 21.77
N PRO A 73 -9.60 -2.18 22.60
CA PRO A 73 -10.77 -1.31 22.43
C PRO A 73 -10.42 0.19 22.45
N ASP A 74 -9.44 0.58 23.25
CA ASP A 74 -8.85 1.93 23.27
C ASP A 74 -8.37 2.34 21.87
N ALA A 75 -7.49 1.53 21.27
CA ALA A 75 -7.00 1.76 19.92
C ALA A 75 -8.14 1.68 18.89
N ALA A 76 -9.09 0.76 19.06
CA ALA A 76 -10.22 0.59 18.15
C ALA A 76 -11.06 1.86 18.01
N THR A 77 -11.26 2.61 19.11
CA THR A 77 -11.97 3.90 19.11
C THR A 77 -11.10 5.07 18.62
N ALA A 78 -9.79 4.93 18.68
CA ALA A 78 -8.82 5.94 18.27
C ALA A 78 -8.43 5.90 16.79
N ILE A 79 -8.83 4.85 16.05
CA ILE A 79 -8.46 4.65 14.64
C ILE A 79 -8.92 5.82 13.77
N ASP A 80 -7.96 6.35 13.00
CA ASP A 80 -8.09 7.27 11.87
C ASP A 80 -7.48 6.55 10.65
N LEU A 81 -8.33 5.95 9.80
CA LEU A 81 -7.89 5.00 8.77
C LEU A 81 -7.74 5.67 7.39
N HIS A 82 -6.53 5.57 6.83
CA HIS A 82 -6.19 6.11 5.51
C HIS A 82 -5.67 5.00 4.59
N LEU A 83 -6.14 4.98 3.34
CA LEU A 83 -5.73 3.97 2.35
C LEU A 83 -5.24 4.65 1.07
N ILE A 84 -4.03 4.34 0.61
CA ILE A 84 -3.49 4.88 -0.64
C ILE A 84 -3.77 3.88 -1.75
N GLU A 85 -4.77 4.19 -2.59
CA GLU A 85 -5.27 3.32 -3.65
C GLU A 85 -5.86 4.19 -4.76
N THR A 86 -5.45 3.99 -6.01
CA THR A 86 -5.97 4.77 -7.15
C THR A 86 -7.13 4.07 -7.87
N SER A 87 -7.26 2.75 -7.73
CA SER A 87 -8.26 1.94 -8.43
C SER A 87 -9.64 2.01 -7.77
N PRO A 88 -10.67 2.60 -8.43
CA PRO A 88 -12.03 2.68 -7.85
C PRO A 88 -12.61 1.31 -7.50
N ARG A 89 -12.36 0.30 -8.35
CA ARG A 89 -12.79 -1.08 -8.12
C ARG A 89 -12.23 -1.65 -6.81
N LEU A 90 -10.94 -1.42 -6.54
CA LEU A 90 -10.31 -1.92 -5.30
C LEU A 90 -10.81 -1.16 -4.07
N ARG A 91 -11.04 0.17 -4.19
CA ARG A 91 -11.68 0.95 -3.11
C ARG A 91 -13.03 0.37 -2.69
N ASP A 92 -13.83 -0.12 -3.64
CA ASP A 92 -15.12 -0.75 -3.35
C ASP A 92 -14.98 -2.08 -2.59
N LEU A 93 -14.05 -2.94 -3.02
CA LEU A 93 -13.75 -4.20 -2.32
C LEU A 93 -13.24 -3.94 -0.89
N GLN A 94 -12.30 -3.00 -0.74
CA GLN A 94 -11.75 -2.60 0.55
C GLN A 94 -12.85 -2.08 1.49
N ARG A 95 -13.77 -1.24 0.98
CA ARG A 95 -14.90 -0.74 1.77
C ARG A 95 -15.77 -1.88 2.30
N ALA A 96 -16.08 -2.86 1.46
CA ALA A 96 -16.86 -4.03 1.87
C ALA A 96 -16.12 -4.87 2.93
N ALA A 97 -14.82 -5.14 2.73
CA ALA A 97 -14.00 -5.90 3.67
C ALA A 97 -13.91 -5.21 5.04
N ILE A 98 -13.68 -3.89 5.07
CA ILE A 98 -13.60 -3.10 6.29
C ILE A 98 -14.94 -3.04 7.01
N ALA A 99 -16.03 -2.80 6.28
CA ALA A 99 -17.37 -2.74 6.86
C ALA A 99 -17.79 -4.06 7.52
N ALA A 100 -17.34 -5.20 7.00
CA ALA A 100 -17.62 -6.52 7.56
C ALA A 100 -17.01 -6.73 8.95
N VAL A 101 -15.83 -6.15 9.23
CA VAL A 101 -15.11 -6.33 10.52
C VAL A 101 -15.25 -5.14 11.47
N ARG A 102 -15.47 -3.93 10.94
CA ARG A 102 -15.63 -2.69 11.70
C ARG A 102 -16.76 -1.84 11.12
N PRO A 103 -18.03 -2.24 11.36
CA PRO A 103 -19.17 -1.44 10.95
C PRO A 103 -19.09 -0.01 11.51
N GLY A 104 -19.35 0.98 10.67
CA GLY A 104 -19.33 2.40 11.05
C GLY A 104 -17.95 3.07 11.06
N LEU A 105 -16.86 2.32 10.84
CA LEU A 105 -15.57 2.95 10.53
C LEU A 105 -15.66 3.60 9.14
N ALA A 106 -15.15 4.83 9.01
CA ALA A 106 -15.14 5.59 7.77
C ALA A 106 -13.69 5.78 7.28
N PRO A 107 -13.18 4.90 6.39
CA PRO A 107 -11.85 5.06 5.82
C PRO A 107 -11.80 6.25 4.85
N VAL A 108 -10.62 6.87 4.73
CA VAL A 108 -10.35 7.90 3.72
C VAL A 108 -9.36 7.36 2.69
N TRP A 109 -9.72 7.43 1.41
CA TRP A 109 -8.86 6.99 0.32
C TRP A 109 -8.07 8.16 -0.28
N HIS A 110 -6.81 7.88 -0.61
CA HIS A 110 -5.81 8.81 -1.13
C HIS A 110 -5.25 8.31 -2.45
N GLU A 111 -4.84 9.22 -3.33
CA GLU A 111 -4.16 8.85 -4.59
C GLU A 111 -2.66 8.67 -4.39
N CYS A 112 -2.07 9.39 -3.45
CA CYS A 112 -0.67 9.30 -3.07
C CYS A 112 -0.47 9.60 -1.58
N LEU A 113 0.74 9.37 -1.08
CA LEU A 113 1.08 9.63 0.32
C LEU A 113 0.96 11.13 0.68
N ASP A 114 1.19 12.03 -0.28
CA ASP A 114 1.21 13.48 -0.04
C ASP A 114 -0.15 14.06 0.37
N THR A 115 -1.25 13.37 0.07
CA THR A 115 -2.61 13.79 0.48
C THR A 115 -3.02 13.26 1.84
N VAL A 116 -2.23 12.36 2.44
CA VAL A 116 -2.45 11.90 3.81
C VAL A 116 -2.10 13.03 4.78
N PRO A 117 -2.95 13.34 5.78
CA PRO A 117 -2.65 14.41 6.73
C PRO A 117 -1.30 14.19 7.44
N PRO A 118 -0.52 15.27 7.68
CA PRO A 118 0.78 15.17 8.35
C PRO A 118 0.61 14.83 9.84
N GLY A 119 1.66 14.25 10.43
CA GLY A 119 1.72 13.90 11.86
C GLY A 119 2.12 12.44 12.10
N PRO A 120 2.20 12.00 13.37
CA PRO A 120 2.53 10.62 13.72
C PRO A 120 1.54 9.64 13.07
N MET A 121 2.06 8.61 12.42
CA MET A 121 1.26 7.57 11.77
C MET A 121 1.97 6.22 11.80
N VAL A 122 1.19 5.15 11.67
CA VAL A 122 1.69 3.81 11.36
C VAL A 122 1.38 3.53 9.90
N LEU A 123 2.41 3.41 9.06
CA LEU A 123 2.28 3.10 7.63
C LEU A 123 2.61 1.63 7.37
N LEU A 124 1.66 0.90 6.79
CA LEU A 124 1.80 -0.45 6.27
C LEU A 124 1.94 -0.38 4.74
N ALA A 125 2.91 -1.09 4.18
CA ALA A 125 3.19 -1.08 2.74
C ALA A 125 3.69 -2.47 2.30
N ASN A 126 2.85 -3.49 2.47
CA ASN A 126 3.17 -4.86 2.10
C ASN A 126 3.11 -5.03 0.57
N GLU A 127 4.20 -5.52 -0.05
CA GLU A 127 4.27 -5.75 -1.51
C GLU A 127 3.87 -4.51 -2.34
N PHE A 128 4.10 -3.33 -1.77
CA PHE A 128 3.84 -2.06 -2.46
C PHE A 128 5.07 -1.59 -3.23
N LEU A 129 6.26 -1.72 -2.63
CA LEU A 129 7.50 -1.17 -3.20
C LEU A 129 8.03 -1.95 -4.40
N ASP A 130 7.79 -3.25 -4.47
CA ASP A 130 8.15 -4.10 -5.61
C ASP A 130 7.24 -3.87 -6.83
N ALA A 131 6.02 -3.40 -6.63
CA ALA A 131 5.09 -2.98 -7.68
C ALA A 131 5.40 -1.59 -8.25
N LEU A 132 6.29 -0.80 -7.63
CA LEU A 132 6.68 0.51 -8.13
C LEU A 132 7.58 0.39 -9.37
N ALA A 133 7.36 1.28 -10.34
CA ALA A 133 8.19 1.32 -11.54
C ALA A 133 9.64 1.65 -11.17
N VAL A 134 10.56 0.75 -11.49
CA VAL A 134 12.00 0.95 -11.30
C VAL A 134 12.64 1.47 -12.58
N ARG A 135 13.62 2.38 -12.42
CA ARG A 135 14.55 2.75 -13.47
C ARG A 135 15.72 1.77 -13.44
N GLN A 136 16.18 1.34 -14.60
CA GLN A 136 17.29 0.39 -14.73
C GLN A 136 18.50 1.12 -15.30
N TRP A 137 19.65 1.01 -14.64
CA TRP A 137 20.90 1.59 -15.13
C TRP A 137 21.95 0.51 -15.39
N VAL A 138 22.69 0.66 -16.48
CA VAL A 138 23.73 -0.27 -16.91
C VAL A 138 25.05 0.48 -17.06
N ARG A 139 26.10 0.00 -16.40
CA ARG A 139 27.44 0.57 -16.52
C ARG A 139 28.11 0.06 -17.79
N ARG A 140 28.58 0.98 -18.63
CA ARG A 140 29.38 0.74 -19.85
C ARG A 140 30.71 1.48 -19.76
N ASP A 141 31.61 1.25 -20.71
CA ASP A 141 32.94 1.88 -20.74
C ASP A 141 32.88 3.42 -20.76
N GLY A 142 31.78 4.00 -21.27
CA GLY A 142 31.51 5.44 -21.29
C GLY A 142 30.67 6.00 -20.13
N GLY A 143 30.37 5.20 -19.10
CA GLY A 143 29.57 5.63 -17.94
C GLY A 143 28.25 4.87 -17.75
N TRP A 144 27.36 5.40 -16.92
CA TRP A 144 26.04 4.84 -16.69
C TRP A 144 25.08 5.20 -17.83
N GLN A 145 24.33 4.22 -18.31
CA GLN A 145 23.27 4.39 -19.29
C GLN A 145 21.95 3.91 -18.69
N GLU A 146 20.87 4.67 -18.89
CA GLU A 146 19.52 4.24 -18.51
C GLU A 146 18.97 3.27 -19.55
N ARG A 147 18.49 2.12 -19.10
CA ARG A 147 17.79 1.13 -19.90
C ARG A 147 16.29 1.40 -19.84
N CYS A 148 15.69 1.69 -20.99
CA CYS A 148 14.27 1.99 -21.12
C CYS A 148 13.65 1.26 -22.32
N VAL A 149 12.33 1.42 -22.51
CA VAL A 149 11.61 0.87 -23.67
C VAL A 149 11.21 2.01 -24.60
N ALA A 150 11.72 2.00 -25.82
CA ALA A 150 11.36 2.95 -26.88
C ALA A 150 10.91 2.17 -28.12
N SER A 151 9.78 2.55 -28.71
CA SER A 151 9.22 1.91 -29.91
C SER A 151 9.12 0.38 -29.80
N GLY A 152 8.73 -0.14 -28.63
CA GLY A 152 8.58 -1.58 -28.36
C GLY A 152 9.88 -2.36 -28.21
N ARG A 153 11.03 -1.67 -28.12
CA ARG A 153 12.35 -2.29 -27.95
C ARG A 153 13.03 -1.77 -26.70
N VAL A 154 13.83 -2.62 -26.07
CA VAL A 154 14.74 -2.20 -25.00
C VAL A 154 15.88 -1.41 -25.63
N VAL A 155 16.09 -0.18 -25.18
CA VAL A 155 17.17 0.70 -25.61
C VAL A 155 17.97 1.18 -24.40
N GLU A 156 19.25 1.48 -24.61
CA GLU A 156 20.13 2.09 -23.60
C GLU A 156 20.43 3.52 -24.04
N THR A 157 20.14 4.48 -23.18
CA THR A 157 20.32 5.92 -23.41
C THR A 157 21.35 6.45 -22.43
N ALA A 158 22.32 7.22 -22.92
CA ALA A 158 23.28 7.88 -22.04
C ALA A 158 22.53 8.77 -21.04
N CYS A 159 22.96 8.74 -19.77
CA CYS A 159 22.43 9.68 -18.79
C CYS A 159 22.88 11.08 -19.20
N GLU A 160 21.95 12.00 -19.49
CA GLU A 160 22.31 13.42 -19.48
C GLU A 160 22.78 13.77 -18.06
N PRO A 161 23.90 14.49 -17.91
CA PRO A 161 24.30 14.99 -16.60
C PRO A 161 23.23 15.98 -16.13
N ASP A 162 22.42 15.53 -15.17
CA ASP A 162 21.37 16.23 -14.42
C ASP A 162 20.97 17.64 -14.91
N GLY A 163 19.75 17.74 -15.46
CA GLY A 163 18.99 19.00 -15.54
C GLY A 163 18.11 19.21 -14.32
#